data_AF-W1YN80-F1
#
_entry.id   AF-W1YN80-F1
#
_cell.length_a   1.000
_cell.length_b   1.000
_cell.length_c   1.000
_cell.angle_alpha   90.00
_cell.angle_beta   90.00
_cell.angle_gamma   90.00
#
_symmetry.space_group_name_H-M   'P 1'
#
loop_
_entity.id
_entity.type
_entity.pdbx_description
1 polymer ?
#
loop_
_entity_poly.entity_id
_entity_poly.type
_entity_poly.pdbx_seq_one_letter_code
_entity_poly.pdbx_strand_id
1 'polypeptide(L)' 'EYMYVPIVVEQSERGERSYDIYSRLLKDRIIFLGGPIDDNVANAVIAQMLFLEAEDPDKDIHLYINSPNFF' A
#
# COMPACT_ATOMS: atom_id res chain seq x y z
N GLU A 1 -10.47 5.15 -16.85
CA GLU A 1 -11.67 4.75 -16.09
C GLU A 1 -11.50 5.15 -14.64
N TYR A 2 -12.56 5.60 -13.96
CA TYR A 2 -12.46 5.89 -12.52
C TYR A 2 -12.50 4.57 -11.76
N MET A 3 -11.35 4.17 -11.23
CA MET A 3 -11.27 3.06 -10.30
C MET A 3 -11.95 3.50 -8.99
N TYR A 4 -13.09 2.89 -8.66
CA TYR A 4 -13.73 3.10 -7.37
C TYR A 4 -12.90 2.39 -6.31
N VAL A 5 -12.19 3.16 -5.49
CA VAL A 5 -11.43 2.63 -4.35
C VAL A 5 -12.32 2.71 -3.11
N PRO A 6 -12.66 1.57 -2.48
CA PRO A 6 -13.47 1.56 -1.27
C PRO A 6 -12.80 2.32 -0.13
N ILE A 7 -13.63 2.99 0.68
CA ILE A 7 -13.20 3.67 1.91
C ILE A 7 -13.54 2.78 3.11
N VAL A 8 -12.61 2.67 4.05
CA VAL A 8 -12.76 1.99 5.34
C VAL A 8 -12.70 3.01 6.46
N VAL A 9 -13.57 2.85 7.45
CA VAL A 9 -13.62 3.70 8.65
C VAL A 9 -13.07 2.90 9.84
N GLU A 10 -12.01 3.41 10.46
CA GLU A 10 -11.50 2.88 11.73
C GLU A 10 -11.98 3.75 12.90
N GLN A 11 -12.57 3.12 13.91
CA GLN A 11 -12.87 3.79 15.17
C GLN A 11 -11.69 3.63 16.14
N SER A 12 -11.27 4.75 16.74
CA SER A 12 -10.27 4.78 17.81
C SER A 12 -10.81 5.58 18.99
N GLU A 13 -10.18 5.46 20.16
CA GLU A 13 -10.54 6.26 21.35
C GLU A 13 -10.48 7.79 21.09
N ARG A 14 -9.74 8.21 20.06
CA ARG A 14 -9.59 9.62 19.67
C ARG A 14 -10.55 10.06 18.55
N GLY A 15 -11.46 9.18 18.15
CA GLY A 15 -12.45 9.43 17.09
C GLY A 15 -12.30 8.51 15.87
N GLU A 16 -13.01 8.84 14.80
CA GLU A 16 -13.06 8.07 13.57
C GLU A 16 -12.02 8.58 12.55
N ARG A 17 -11.34 7.64 11.88
CA ARG A 17 -10.44 7.97 10.76
C ARG A 17 -10.80 7.15 9.55
N SER A 18 -10.97 7.82 8.42
CA SER A 18 -11.28 7.19 7.13
C SER A 18 -10.00 7.03 6.30
N TYR A 19 -9.88 5.88 5.64
CA TYR A 19 -8.78 5.54 4.75
C TYR A 19 -9.35 4.92 3.48
N ASP A 20 -8.71 5.12 2.34
CA ASP A 20 -8.91 4.15 1.25
C ASP A 20 -8.32 2.79 1.66
N ILE A 21 -8.84 1.72 1.05
CA ILE A 21 -8.47 0.36 1.43
C ILE A 21 -6.96 0.09 1.31
N TYR A 22 -6.25 0.69 0.33
CA TYR A 22 -4.81 0.49 0.17
C TYR A 22 -4.02 1.21 1.25
N SER A 23 -4.37 2.46 1.57
CA SER A 23 -3.78 3.18 2.71
C SER A 23 -4.00 2.44 4.02
N ARG A 24 -5.16 1.79 4.19
CA ARG A 24 -5.41 0.96 5.36
C ARG A 24 -4.51 -0.27 5.40
N LEU A 25 -4.33 -0.97 4.29
CA LEU A 25 -3.48 -2.17 4.20
C LEU A 25 -2.00 -1.84 4.37
N LEU A 26 -1.55 -0.66 3.93
CA LEU A 26 -0.17 -0.20 4.16
C LEU A 26 0.15 -0.09 5.66
N LYS A 27 -0.81 0.30 6.50
CA LYS A 27 -0.63 0.29 7.97
C LYS A 27 -0.39 -1.11 8.55
N ASP A 28 -0.90 -2.15 7.88
CA ASP A 28 -0.62 -3.56 8.21
C ASP A 28 0.62 -4.09 7.46
N ARG A 29 1.44 -3.20 6.89
CA ARG A 29 2.68 -3.50 6.17
C ARG A 29 2.49 -4.31 4.89
N ILE A 30 1.34 -4.11 4.24
CA ILE A 30 0.98 -4.77 2.99
C ILE A 30 1.12 -3.79 1.82
N ILE A 31 1.93 -4.14 0.83
CA ILE A 31 2.10 -3.38 -0.42
C ILE A 31 1.52 -4.20 -1.57
N PHE A 32 0.70 -3.56 -2.42
CA PHE A 32 0.18 -4.16 -3.65
C PHE A 32 0.90 -3.62 -4.88
N LEU A 33 1.43 -4.53 -5.71
CA LEU A 33 1.92 -4.24 -7.06
C LEU A 33 0.95 -4.86 -8.06
N GLY A 34 -0.04 -4.09 -8.51
CA GLY A 34 -1.20 -4.58 -9.27
C GLY A 34 -1.22 -4.21 -10.77
N GLY A 35 -0.14 -3.67 -11.32
CA GLY A 35 -0.11 -3.15 -12.68
C GLY A 35 1.26 -3.33 -13.35
N PRO A 36 1.39 -2.90 -14.62
CA PRO A 36 2.68 -2.89 -15.32
C PRO A 36 3.74 -2.11 -14.52
N ILE A 37 4.98 -2.58 -14.60
CA ILE A 37 6.09 -1.92 -13.91
C ILE A 37 6.69 -0.87 -14.85
N ASP A 38 6.49 0.39 -14.49
CA ASP A 38 7.21 1.53 -15.03
C ASP A 38 7.98 2.26 -13.90
N ASP A 39 8.71 3.31 -14.25
CA ASP A 39 9.50 4.07 -13.28
C ASP A 39 8.65 4.66 -12.14
N ASN A 40 7.39 5.04 -12.41
CA ASN A 40 6.51 5.62 -11.40
C ASN A 40 6.05 4.55 -10.40
N VAL A 41 5.63 3.40 -10.90
CA VAL A 41 5.21 2.26 -10.06
C VAL A 41 6.39 1.76 -9.23
N ALA A 42 7.58 1.63 -9.84
CA ALA A 42 8.79 1.21 -9.15
C ALA A 42 9.15 2.19 -8.01
N ASN A 43 9.18 3.50 -8.29
CA ASN A 43 9.48 4.52 -7.29
C ASN A 43 8.44 4.55 -6.15
N ALA A 44 7.15 4.37 -6.46
CA ALA A 44 6.11 4.32 -5.44
C ALA A 44 6.25 3.10 -4.51
N VAL A 45 6.62 1.94 -5.05
CA VAL A 45 6.86 0.73 -4.25
C VAL A 45 8.10 0.90 -3.37
N ILE A 46 9.20 1.45 -3.91
CA ILE A 46 10.42 1.75 -3.14
C ILE A 46 10.11 2.71 -1.98
N ALA A 47 9.36 3.78 -2.25
CA ALA A 47 8.97 4.74 -1.21
C ALA A 47 8.15 4.09 -0.07
N GLN A 48 7.21 3.20 -0.42
CA GLN A 48 6.43 2.45 0.58
C GLN A 48 7.31 1.49 1.40
N MET A 49 8.26 0.80 0.77
CA MET A 49 9.19 -0.09 1.49
C MET A 49 10.06 0.69 2.48
N LEU A 50 10.66 1.80 2.06
CA LEU A 50 11.49 2.65 2.92
C LEU A 50 10.68 3.28 4.06
N PHE A 51 9.42 3.65 3.79
CA PHE A 51 8.51 4.15 4.82
C PHE A 51 8.26 3.11 5.91
N LEU A 52 7.93 1.87 5.53
CA LEU A 52 7.65 0.78 6.47
C LEU A 52 8.90 0.32 7.23
N GLU A 53 10.05 0.29 6.57
CA GLU A 53 11.35 -0.02 7.19
C GLU A 53 11.70 1.03 8.26
N ALA A 54 11.46 2.32 7.98
CA ALA A 54 11.68 3.39 8.93
C ALA A 54 10.73 3.35 10.15
N GLU A 55 9.50 2.86 9.98
CA GLU A 55 8.55 2.68 11.09
C GLU A 55 8.96 1.53 12.03
N ASP A 56 9.39 0.40 11.46
CA ASP A 56 9.81 -0.78 12.23
C ASP A 56 10.67 -1.70 11.33
N PRO A 57 12.01 -1.69 11.48
CA PRO A 57 12.91 -2.45 10.61
C PRO A 57 12.92 -3.95 10.91
N ASP A 58 12.42 -4.37 12.08
CA ASP A 58 12.43 -5.78 12.50
C ASP A 58 11.17 -6.53 12.04
N LYS A 59 10.16 -5.81 11.52
CA LYS A 59 8.90 -6.40 11.04
C LYS A 59 8.92 -6.65 9.54
N ASP A 60 8.39 -7.81 9.15
CA ASP A 60 8.20 -8.18 7.75
C ASP A 60 7.35 -7.16 6.98
N ILE A 61 7.62 -7.06 5.68
CA ILE A 61 6.80 -6.35 4.70
C ILE A 61 6.22 -7.39 3.75
N HIS A 62 4.89 -7.36 3.57
CA HIS A 62 4.20 -8.30 2.69
C HIS A 62 3.92 -7.65 1.34
N LEU A 63 4.63 -8.10 0.30
CA LEU A 63 4.43 -7.64 -1.08
C LEU A 63 3.54 -8.62 -1.84
N TYR A 64 2.36 -8.17 -2.24
CA TYR A 64 1.44 -8.93 -3.09
C TYR A 64 1.56 -8.45 -4.54
N ILE A 65 1.92 -9.38 -5.44
CA ILE A 65 2.24 -9.07 -6.84
C ILE A 65 1.18 -9.66 -7.76
N ASN A 66 0.54 -8.78 -8.53
CA ASN A 66 -0.30 -9.09 -9.67
C ASN A 66 0.07 -8.14 -10.82
N SER A 67 1.23 -8.38 -11.42
CA SER A 67 1.75 -7.56 -12.53
C SER A 67 1.68 -8.36 -13.83
N PRO A 68 1.16 -7.78 -14.93
CA PRO A 68 1.30 -8.41 -16.23
C PRO A 68 2.77 -8.49 -16.62
N ASN A 69 3.16 -9.56 -17.32
CA ASN A 69 4.50 -9.64 -17.87
C ASN A 69 4.76 -8.43 -18.79
N PHE A 70 5.92 -7.80 -18.62
CA PHE A 70 6.47 -6.87 -19.57
C PHE A 70 6.80 -7.68 -20.84
N PHE A 71 6.00 -7.56 -21.89
CA PHE A 71 6.34 -8.08 -23.21
C PHE A 71 7.06 -7.01 -24.02
#